data_AF-A0A0J7KXX1-F1
#
_entry.id   AF-A0A0J7KXX1-F1
#
_cell.length_a   1.000
_cell.length_b   1.000
_cell.length_c   1.000
_cell.angle_alpha   90.00
_cell.angle_beta   90.00
_cell.angle_gamma   90.00
#
_symmetry.space_group_name_H-M   'P 1'
#
loop_
_entity.id
_entity.type
_entity.pdbx_description
1 polymer ?
#
loop_
_entity_poly.entity_id
_entity_poly.type
_entity_poly.pdbx_seq_one_letter_code
_entity_poly.pdbx_strand_id
1 'polypeptide(L)'
;MIVVGRFPMFGIYVQMFTQVSINFIKFLAAYVCLIVGFSLGFNVLHKNYKSFANPPISLLKTVIMMSGELEFEDIFFDKKAPLVYPGTAHLMLLSFVILVTVILTNLMVGLAVSDIQELRRCAGLDRLVRRAELVAHLENMLFSKLLDHAPACRIIQACRRSALLLHPPYHCALHIRPNDPRERRLPRELVRAVYRLVGERKTRRATFRGGAPPPRNVAANESTNHARLSRRYSTENSNQQQLSSNQQQLNELAAELKRCSYNISTRLDSLTDKVKSIARELDMTVHLR
;
A
#
# COMPACT_ATOMS: atom_id res chain seq x y z
N MET A 1 26.19 -13.68 2.53
CA MET A 1 25.11 -12.68 2.73
C MET A 1 24.94 -12.23 4.19
N ILE A 2 25.12 -13.09 5.20
CA ILE A 2 24.88 -12.74 6.63
C ILE A 2 25.78 -11.59 7.15
N VAL A 3 27.02 -11.47 6.66
CA VAL A 3 27.97 -10.43 7.12
C VAL A 3 27.66 -9.04 6.54
N VAL A 4 27.06 -8.96 5.35
CA VAL A 4 26.73 -7.69 4.66
C VAL A 4 25.47 -7.03 5.24
N GLY A 5 24.60 -7.80 5.92
CA GLY A 5 23.41 -7.29 6.59
C GLY A 5 23.66 -6.42 7.82
N ARG A 6 24.91 -6.37 8.34
CA ARG A 6 25.27 -5.52 9.49
C ARG A 6 25.37 -4.03 9.14
N PHE A 7 25.47 -3.69 7.86
CA PHE A 7 25.41 -2.31 7.41
C PHE A 7 23.94 -1.92 7.18
N PRO A 8 23.40 -0.90 7.90
CA PRO A 8 21.98 -0.53 7.85
C PRO A 8 21.51 -0.10 6.45
N MET A 9 22.42 0.27 5.55
CA MET A 9 22.13 0.56 4.14
C MET A 9 21.91 -0.69 3.29
N PHE A 10 22.75 -1.73 3.44
CA PHE A 10 22.67 -2.94 2.62
C PHE A 10 21.67 -3.96 3.15
N GLY A 11 21.39 -3.95 4.47
CA GLY A 11 20.47 -4.88 5.10
C GLY A 11 19.08 -4.91 4.47
N ILE A 12 18.54 -3.74 4.10
CA ILE A 12 17.21 -3.63 3.48
C ILE A 12 17.19 -4.27 2.08
N TYR A 13 18.18 -3.99 1.24
CA TYR A 13 18.25 -4.56 -0.12
C TYR A 13 18.49 -6.07 -0.10
N VAL A 14 19.35 -6.54 0.81
CA VAL A 14 19.62 -7.97 1.03
C VAL A 14 18.35 -8.67 1.49
N GLN A 15 17.59 -8.08 2.43
CA GLN A 15 16.32 -8.61 2.90
C GLN A 15 15.25 -8.65 1.79
N MET A 16 15.14 -7.58 0.98
CA MET A 16 14.24 -7.54 -0.17
C MET A 16 14.57 -8.65 -1.18
N PHE A 17 15.85 -8.82 -1.51
CA PHE A 17 16.29 -9.86 -2.44
C PHE A 17 16.00 -11.27 -1.93
N THR A 18 16.30 -11.57 -0.66
CA THR A 18 16.02 -12.89 -0.08
C THR A 18 14.52 -13.20 -0.07
N GLN A 19 13.68 -12.22 0.28
CA GLN A 19 12.23 -12.39 0.27
C GLN A 19 11.70 -12.68 -1.13
N VAL A 20 12.11 -11.87 -2.12
CA VAL A 20 11.73 -12.07 -3.54
C VAL A 20 12.23 -13.42 -4.04
N SER A 21 13.44 -13.84 -3.69
CA SER A 21 14.01 -15.12 -4.09
C SER A 21 13.23 -16.31 -3.52
N ILE A 22 12.81 -16.24 -2.25
CA ILE A 22 12.00 -17.29 -1.63
C ILE A 22 10.64 -17.41 -2.32
N ASN A 23 9.98 -16.28 -2.59
CA ASN A 23 8.69 -16.29 -3.29
C ASN A 23 8.86 -16.81 -4.73
N PHE A 24 9.88 -16.35 -5.44
CA PHE A 24 10.24 -16.85 -6.77
C PHE A 24 10.41 -18.36 -6.80
N ILE A 25 11.16 -18.95 -5.85
CA ILE A 25 11.36 -20.40 -5.78
C ILE A 25 10.04 -21.14 -5.53
N LYS A 26 9.15 -20.61 -4.67
CA LYS A 26 7.81 -21.21 -4.44
C LYS A 26 6.98 -21.23 -5.72
N PHE A 27 6.98 -20.14 -6.47
CA PHE A 27 6.27 -20.08 -7.75
C PHE A 27 6.91 -20.99 -8.79
N LEU A 28 8.23 -20.96 -8.94
CA LEU A 28 8.97 -21.83 -9.86
C LEU A 28 8.70 -23.32 -9.55
N ALA A 29 8.62 -23.70 -8.28
CA ALA A 29 8.28 -25.07 -7.88
C ALA A 29 6.89 -25.50 -8.38
N ALA A 30 5.91 -24.59 -8.41
CA ALA A 30 4.58 -24.88 -8.96
C ALA A 30 4.60 -25.11 -10.48
N TYR A 31 5.51 -24.45 -11.21
CA TYR A 31 5.66 -24.55 -12.65
C TYR A 31 6.76 -25.54 -13.09
N VAL A 32 7.41 -26.24 -12.16
CA VAL A 32 8.50 -27.17 -12.49
C VAL A 32 8.01 -28.34 -13.35
N CYS A 33 6.76 -28.78 -13.17
CA CYS A 33 6.15 -29.84 -13.98
C CYS A 33 6.05 -29.46 -15.46
N LEU A 34 5.81 -28.17 -15.75
CA LEU A 34 5.74 -27.64 -17.10
C LEU A 34 7.14 -27.66 -17.73
N ILE A 35 8.17 -27.19 -17.01
CA ILE A 35 9.56 -27.20 -17.48
C ILE A 35 10.03 -28.64 -17.76
N VAL A 36 9.73 -29.57 -16.85
CA VAL A 36 10.07 -31.00 -17.02
C VAL A 36 9.34 -31.61 -18.20
N GLY A 37 8.05 -31.30 -18.39
CA GLY A 37 7.25 -31.78 -19.51
C GLY A 37 7.81 -31.35 -20.87
N PHE A 38 8.14 -30.06 -21.02
CA PHE A 38 8.77 -29.56 -22.25
C PHE A 38 10.18 -30.12 -22.44
N SER A 39 10.98 -30.27 -21.37
CA SER A 39 12.31 -30.87 -21.46
C SER A 39 12.28 -32.32 -21.95
N LEU A 40 11.35 -33.14 -21.44
CA LEU A 40 11.18 -34.51 -21.91
C LEU A 40 10.63 -34.55 -23.34
N GLY A 41 9.72 -33.64 -23.68
CA GLY A 41 9.25 -33.46 -25.05
C GLY A 41 10.39 -33.16 -26.04
N PHE A 42 11.28 -32.23 -25.69
CA PHE A 42 12.46 -31.92 -26.53
C PHE A 42 13.48 -33.05 -26.56
N ASN A 43 13.66 -33.81 -25.47
CA ASN A 43 14.52 -34.99 -25.45
C ASN A 43 14.08 -36.03 -26.48
N VAL A 44 12.78 -36.36 -26.52
CA VAL A 44 12.22 -37.31 -27.49
C VAL A 44 12.29 -36.77 -28.92
N LEU A 45 12.02 -35.48 -29.10
CA LEU A 45 11.91 -34.85 -30.42
C LEU A 45 13.28 -34.57 -31.07
N HIS A 46 14.31 -34.29 -30.26
CA HIS A 46 15.68 -33.99 -30.69
C HIS A 46 16.67 -35.06 -30.20
N LYS A 47 16.30 -36.35 -30.25
CA LYS A 47 17.15 -37.49 -29.86
C LYS A 47 18.58 -37.44 -30.43
N ASN A 48 18.72 -36.96 -31.66
CA ASN A 48 20.00 -36.94 -32.39
C ASN A 48 20.89 -35.75 -32.02
N TYR A 49 20.37 -34.77 -31.26
CA TYR A 49 21.10 -33.59 -30.84
C TYR A 49 21.82 -33.85 -29.51
N LYS A 50 23.12 -33.54 -29.45
CA LYS A 50 23.97 -33.85 -28.28
C LYS A 50 23.46 -33.28 -26.96
N SER A 51 22.87 -32.08 -26.98
CA SER A 51 22.32 -31.45 -25.76
C SER A 51 20.99 -32.05 -25.30
N PHE A 52 20.26 -32.76 -26.17
CA PHE A 52 18.98 -33.39 -25.85
C PHE A 52 19.10 -34.90 -25.63
N ALA A 53 20.24 -35.52 -25.96
CA ALA A 53 20.47 -36.96 -25.79
C ALA A 53 20.44 -37.41 -24.31
N ASN A 54 20.96 -36.58 -23.40
CA ASN A 54 20.99 -36.89 -21.97
C ASN A 54 19.85 -36.15 -21.24
N PRO A 55 18.94 -36.84 -20.52
CA PRO A 55 17.85 -36.22 -19.77
C PRO A 55 18.26 -35.06 -18.85
N PRO A 56 19.34 -35.14 -18.02
CA PRO A 56 19.73 -34.03 -17.16
C PRO A 56 20.28 -32.82 -17.95
N ILE A 57 20.97 -33.06 -19.07
CA ILE A 57 21.50 -31.99 -19.93
C ILE A 57 20.35 -31.35 -20.71
N SER A 58 19.34 -32.12 -21.11
CA SER A 58 18.13 -31.59 -21.74
C SER A 58 17.34 -30.68 -20.80
N LEU A 59 17.27 -31.01 -19.51
CA LEU A 59 16.66 -30.16 -18.49
C LEU A 59 17.43 -28.85 -18.35
N LEU A 60 18.77 -28.92 -18.25
CA LEU A 60 19.61 -27.73 -18.18
C LEU A 60 19.44 -26.84 -19.42
N LYS A 61 19.43 -27.42 -20.62
CA LYS A 61 19.20 -26.67 -21.86
C LYS A 61 17.82 -26.02 -21.87
N THR A 62 16.79 -26.70 -21.38
CA THR A 62 15.42 -26.16 -21.27
C THR A 62 15.35 -24.98 -20.28
N VAL A 63 16.08 -25.05 -19.16
CA VAL A 63 16.20 -23.94 -18.20
C VAL A 63 16.94 -22.73 -18.80
N ILE A 64 17.98 -22.96 -19.61
CA ILE A 64 18.66 -21.87 -20.34
C ILE A 64 17.70 -21.25 -21.37
N MET A 65 16.95 -22.07 -22.12
CA MET A 65 15.94 -21.60 -23.07
C MET A 65 14.80 -20.81 -22.39
N MET A 66 14.49 -21.09 -21.12
CA MET A 66 13.55 -20.28 -20.33
C MET A 66 14.04 -18.83 -20.13
N SER A 67 15.36 -18.60 -20.08
CA SER A 67 15.95 -17.26 -20.02
C SER A 67 15.73 -16.43 -21.29
N GLY A 68 15.19 -17.04 -22.36
CA GLY A 68 14.98 -16.41 -23.66
C GLY A 68 16.10 -16.63 -24.67
N GLU A 69 17.14 -17.38 -24.31
CA GLU A 69 18.21 -17.76 -25.22
C GLU A 69 17.77 -18.94 -26.09
N LEU A 70 17.35 -18.66 -27.33
CA LEU A 70 16.92 -19.64 -28.31
C LEU A 70 17.95 -19.75 -29.44
N GLU A 71 18.74 -20.82 -29.42
CA GLU A 71 19.66 -21.18 -30.51
C GLU A 71 18.89 -21.90 -31.63
N PHE A 72 17.98 -21.21 -32.31
CA PHE A 72 17.13 -21.81 -33.35
C PHE A 72 17.96 -22.39 -34.51
N GLU A 73 19.02 -21.70 -34.91
CA GLU A 73 19.80 -22.09 -36.08
C GLU A 73 20.56 -23.41 -35.85
N ASP A 74 21.17 -23.54 -34.67
CA ASP A 74 21.93 -24.74 -34.29
C ASP A 74 21.04 -25.93 -33.95
N ILE A 75 19.82 -25.71 -33.45
CA ILE A 75 18.89 -26.79 -33.08
C ILE A 75 18.15 -27.34 -34.31
N PHE A 76 17.83 -26.50 -35.30
CA PHE A 76 16.95 -26.89 -36.42
C PHE A 76 17.67 -27.07 -37.77
N PHE A 77 18.80 -26.41 -38.01
CA PHE A 77 19.55 -26.49 -39.28
C PHE A 77 20.86 -27.28 -39.21
N ASP A 78 21.10 -28.04 -38.13
CA ASP A 78 22.30 -28.87 -38.04
C ASP A 78 22.27 -30.02 -39.08
N LYS A 79 23.17 -29.93 -40.05
CA LYS A 79 23.37 -30.93 -41.11
C LYS A 79 23.79 -32.30 -40.56
N LYS A 80 24.27 -32.37 -39.30
CA LYS A 80 24.74 -33.59 -38.65
C LYS A 80 23.65 -34.37 -37.91
N ALA A 81 22.49 -33.76 -37.65
CA ALA A 81 21.40 -34.37 -36.89
C ALA A 81 20.03 -34.05 -37.53
N PRO A 82 19.61 -34.77 -38.59
CA PRO A 82 18.33 -34.52 -39.24
C PRO A 82 17.16 -34.76 -38.28
N LEU A 83 16.22 -33.82 -38.28
CA LEU A 83 14.97 -33.89 -37.55
C LEU A 83 14.03 -34.93 -38.18
N VAL A 84 13.50 -35.84 -37.37
CA VAL A 84 12.53 -36.85 -37.84
C VAL A 84 11.17 -36.22 -38.13
N TYR A 85 10.76 -35.23 -37.33
CA TYR A 85 9.45 -34.56 -37.42
C TYR A 85 9.60 -33.03 -37.37
N PRO A 86 9.93 -32.37 -38.49
CA PRO A 86 10.18 -30.93 -38.50
C PRO A 86 8.92 -30.13 -38.08
N GLY A 87 7.73 -30.46 -38.59
CA GLY A 87 6.51 -29.72 -38.27
C GLY A 87 6.16 -29.73 -36.77
N THR A 88 6.15 -30.91 -36.15
CA THR A 88 5.87 -31.08 -34.71
C THR A 88 6.91 -30.36 -33.85
N ALA A 89 8.18 -30.33 -34.26
CA ALA A 89 9.24 -29.63 -33.56
C ALA A 89 9.07 -28.11 -33.58
N HIS A 90 8.68 -27.53 -34.70
CA HIS A 90 8.40 -26.09 -34.79
C HIS A 90 7.19 -25.72 -33.93
N LEU A 91 6.13 -26.53 -33.94
CA LEU A 91 4.93 -26.30 -33.12
C LEU A 91 5.24 -26.39 -31.61
N MET A 92 6.01 -27.41 -31.20
CA MET A 92 6.44 -27.57 -29.80
C MET A 92 7.36 -26.44 -29.33
N LEU A 93 8.25 -25.96 -30.20
CA LEU A 93 9.09 -24.81 -29.88
C LEU A 93 8.25 -23.53 -29.77
N LEU A 94 7.34 -23.28 -30.71
CA LEU A 94 6.48 -22.09 -30.68
C LEU A 94 5.62 -22.05 -29.42
N SER A 95 5.03 -23.18 -29.03
CA SER A 95 4.23 -23.26 -27.80
C SER A 95 5.10 -23.07 -26.55
N PHE A 96 6.33 -23.61 -26.52
CA PHE A 96 7.29 -23.37 -25.46
C PHE A 96 7.66 -21.88 -25.33
N VAL A 97 7.93 -21.19 -26.43
CA VAL A 97 8.27 -19.76 -26.40
C VAL A 97 7.11 -18.93 -25.84
N ILE A 98 5.87 -19.22 -26.26
CA ILE A 98 4.70 -18.49 -25.76
C ILE A 98 4.47 -18.78 -24.27
N LEU A 99 4.45 -20.06 -23.88
CA LEU A 99 4.08 -20.46 -22.52
C LEU A 99 5.19 -20.21 -21.49
N VAL A 100 6.43 -20.57 -21.82
CA VAL A 100 7.57 -20.50 -20.89
C VAL A 100 8.29 -19.17 -21.03
N THR A 101 8.74 -18.83 -22.23
CA THR A 101 9.58 -17.63 -22.39
C THR A 101 8.78 -16.34 -22.21
N VAL A 102 7.56 -16.27 -22.75
CA VAL A 102 6.74 -15.05 -22.66
C VAL A 102 5.86 -15.07 -21.40
N ILE A 103 4.94 -16.04 -21.27
CA ILE A 103 3.94 -16.02 -20.19
C ILE A 103 4.60 -16.26 -18.82
N LEU A 104 5.40 -17.33 -18.66
CA LEU A 104 5.99 -17.66 -17.36
C LEU A 104 6.99 -16.60 -16.90
N THR A 105 7.87 -16.11 -17.77
CA THR A 105 8.82 -15.01 -17.43
C THR A 105 8.07 -13.74 -17.03
N ASN A 106 7.03 -13.34 -17.77
CA ASN A 106 6.23 -12.17 -17.42
C ASN A 106 5.48 -12.35 -16.11
N LEU A 107 5.00 -13.55 -15.81
CA LEU A 107 4.39 -13.85 -14.52
C LEU A 107 5.42 -13.74 -13.39
N MET A 108 6.63 -14.25 -13.58
CA MET A 108 7.70 -14.22 -12.58
C MET A 108 8.17 -12.79 -12.31
N VAL A 109 8.31 -11.96 -13.35
CA VAL A 109 8.62 -10.53 -13.21
C VAL A 109 7.45 -9.79 -12.55
N GLY A 110 6.21 -10.07 -12.95
CA GLY A 110 5.01 -9.45 -12.37
C GLY A 110 4.86 -9.73 -10.87
N LEU A 111 5.12 -10.97 -10.46
CA LEU A 111 5.14 -11.36 -9.05
C LEU A 111 6.27 -10.68 -8.29
N ALA A 112 7.49 -10.70 -8.82
CA ALA A 112 8.63 -10.03 -8.19
C ALA A 112 8.36 -8.53 -8.00
N VAL A 113 7.77 -7.86 -8.99
CA VAL A 113 7.42 -6.44 -8.91
C VAL A 113 6.34 -6.19 -7.85
N SER A 114 5.31 -7.04 -7.79
CA SER A 114 4.25 -6.93 -6.78
C SER A 114 4.81 -7.14 -5.37
N ASP A 115 5.65 -8.15 -5.16
CA ASP A 115 6.28 -8.44 -3.87
C ASP A 115 7.21 -7.32 -3.41
N ILE A 116 7.99 -6.73 -4.33
CA ILE A 116 8.85 -5.58 -4.03
C ILE A 116 8.00 -4.36 -3.65
N GLN A 117 6.88 -4.12 -4.33
CA GLN A 117 5.98 -3.02 -4.01
C GLN A 117 5.36 -3.17 -2.62
N GLU A 118 4.89 -4.38 -2.28
CA GLU A 118 4.31 -4.66 -0.97
C GLU A 118 5.35 -4.49 0.14
N LEU A 119 6.54 -5.05 -0.05
CA LEU A 119 7.62 -4.94 0.93
C LEU A 119 8.09 -3.48 1.11
N ARG A 120 8.09 -2.67 0.04
CA ARG A 120 8.34 -1.22 0.13
C ARG A 120 7.24 -0.48 0.88
N ARG A 121 5.98 -0.84 0.71
CA ARG A 121 4.87 -0.25 1.48
C ARG A 121 4.99 -0.57 2.96
N CYS A 122 5.25 -1.83 3.31
CA CYS A 122 5.48 -2.24 4.69
C CYS A 122 6.68 -1.51 5.31
N ALA A 123 7.81 -1.44 4.61
CA ALA A 123 8.98 -0.68 5.08
C ALA A 123 8.69 0.83 5.24
N GLY A 124 7.85 1.40 4.37
CA GLY A 124 7.40 2.78 4.47
C GLY A 124 6.52 3.02 5.70
N LEU A 125 5.58 2.11 5.97
CA LEU A 125 4.72 2.12 7.14
C LEU A 125 5.54 1.96 8.42
N ASP A 126 6.43 0.96 8.49
CA ASP A 126 7.31 0.71 9.62
C ASP A 126 8.17 1.94 9.93
N ARG A 127 8.67 2.62 8.90
CA ARG A 127 9.44 3.86 9.08
C ARG A 127 8.57 4.98 9.66
N LEU A 128 7.30 5.07 9.25
CA LEU A 128 6.37 6.05 9.79
C LEU A 128 5.99 5.73 11.24
N VAL A 129 5.73 4.46 11.54
CA VAL A 129 5.44 3.98 12.91
C VAL A 129 6.60 4.28 13.84
N ARG A 130 7.84 3.94 13.45
CA ARG A 130 9.03 4.27 14.27
C ARG A 130 9.20 5.77 14.50
N ARG A 131 8.90 6.60 13.50
CA ARG A 131 8.92 8.06 13.65
C ARG A 131 7.85 8.53 14.64
N ALA A 132 6.63 8.02 14.52
CA ALA A 132 5.53 8.36 15.42
C ALA A 132 5.82 7.90 16.85
N GLU A 133 6.38 6.71 17.04
CA GLU A 133 6.78 6.17 18.34
C GLU A 133 7.91 6.98 18.99
N LEU A 134 8.89 7.42 18.19
CA LEU A 134 9.96 8.31 18.65
C LEU A 134 9.41 9.69 19.05
N VAL A 135 8.48 10.24 18.26
CA VAL A 135 7.78 11.48 18.61
C VAL A 135 6.97 11.31 19.89
N ALA A 136 6.23 10.21 20.05
CA ALA A 136 5.45 9.92 21.25
C ALA A 136 6.35 9.75 22.49
N HIS A 137 7.52 9.09 22.34
CA HIS A 137 8.50 9.01 23.41
C HIS A 137 9.07 10.38 23.78
N LEU A 138 9.41 11.21 22.79
CA LEU A 138 9.87 12.59 23.02
C LEU A 138 8.80 13.43 23.71
N GLU A 139 7.53 13.33 23.29
CA GLU A 139 6.41 14.00 23.93
C GLU A 139 6.28 13.54 25.39
N ASN A 140 6.32 12.23 25.65
CA ASN A 140 6.23 11.69 27.00
C ASN A 140 7.41 12.13 27.88
N MET A 141 8.63 12.18 27.34
CA MET A 141 9.80 12.73 28.05
C MET A 141 9.65 14.23 28.32
N LEU A 142 9.14 15.01 27.35
CA LEU A 142 8.93 16.45 27.46
C LEU A 142 7.86 16.82 28.49
N PHE A 143 6.82 15.99 28.64
CA PHE A 143 5.74 16.16 29.63
C PHE A 143 6.00 15.43 30.96
N SER A 144 7.10 14.70 31.09
CA SER A 144 7.47 14.04 32.36
C SER A 144 7.89 15.06 33.43
N LYS A 145 7.53 14.80 34.69
CA LYS A 145 7.90 15.61 35.86
C LYS A 145 9.41 15.70 36.11
N LEU A 146 10.20 14.83 35.46
CA LEU A 146 11.66 14.82 35.55
C LEU A 146 12.27 16.08 34.90
N LEU A 147 11.60 16.64 33.90
CA LEU A 147 12.06 17.84 33.18
C LEU A 147 11.74 19.15 33.92
N ASP A 148 10.86 19.12 34.93
CA ASP A 148 10.56 20.30 35.77
C ASP A 148 11.71 20.60 36.77
N HIS A 149 12.62 19.64 37.00
CA HIS A 149 13.77 19.79 37.89
C HIS A 149 15.09 20.12 37.16
N ALA A 150 15.08 20.17 35.83
CA ALA A 150 16.27 20.49 35.04
C ALA A 150 16.50 22.01 34.94
N PRO A 151 17.76 22.50 35.02
CA PRO A 151 18.06 23.94 34.98
C PRO A 151 17.75 24.60 33.62
N ALA A 152 17.38 23.83 32.60
CA ALA A 152 17.01 24.28 31.26
C ALA A 152 15.51 24.66 31.11
N CYS A 153 14.82 24.97 32.21
CA CYS A 153 13.37 25.28 32.23
C CYS A 153 12.92 26.32 31.20
N ARG A 154 13.74 27.32 30.87
CA ARG A 154 13.38 28.34 29.85
C ARG A 154 13.32 27.78 28.42
N ILE A 155 14.25 26.89 28.06
CA ILE A 155 14.31 26.26 26.72
C ILE A 155 13.17 25.24 26.60
N ILE A 156 12.90 24.49 27.67
CA ILE A 156 11.80 23.53 27.75
C ILE A 156 10.43 24.23 27.72
N GLN A 157 10.27 25.37 28.39
CA GLN A 157 9.04 26.18 28.31
C GLN A 157 8.81 26.76 26.91
N ALA A 158 9.87 27.18 26.22
CA ALA A 158 9.80 27.63 24.83
C ALA A 158 9.42 26.47 23.88
N CYS A 159 10.00 25.28 24.08
CA CYS A 159 9.62 24.06 23.35
C CYS A 159 8.18 23.62 23.66
N ARG A 160 7.73 23.62 24.92
CA ARG A 160 6.33 23.30 25.29
C ARG A 160 5.33 24.25 24.64
N ARG A 161 5.64 25.56 24.57
CA ARG A 161 4.80 26.54 23.86
C ARG A 161 4.74 26.31 22.36
N SER A 162 5.83 25.81 21.76
CA SER A 162 5.93 25.61 20.30
C SER A 162 5.45 24.21 19.86
N ALA A 163 5.44 23.21 20.75
CA ALA A 163 5.05 21.83 20.47
C ALA A 163 3.56 21.54 20.74
N LEU A 164 2.80 22.47 21.32
CA LEU A 164 1.36 22.36 21.53
C LEU A 164 0.58 22.54 20.21
N LEU A 165 0.66 21.55 19.30
CA LEU A 165 -0.28 21.40 18.18
C LEU A 165 -1.52 20.59 18.56
N LEU A 166 -1.51 19.92 19.72
CA LEU A 166 -2.67 19.22 20.28
C LEU A 166 -3.11 19.96 21.55
N HIS A 167 -4.26 20.63 21.47
CA HIS A 167 -4.91 21.20 22.65
C HIS A 167 -5.18 20.07 23.67
N PRO A 168 -4.90 20.27 24.97
CA PRO A 168 -5.04 19.20 25.97
C PRO A 168 -6.48 18.64 25.98
N PRO A 169 -6.68 17.32 26.08
CA PRO A 169 -7.99 16.69 26.01
C PRO A 169 -8.86 16.89 27.28
N TYR A 170 -8.42 17.74 28.22
CA TYR A 170 -9.04 17.82 29.55
C TYR A 170 -10.24 18.79 29.66
N HIS A 171 -10.64 19.48 28.57
CA HIS A 171 -11.80 20.40 28.59
C HIS A 171 -12.72 20.34 27.36
N CYS A 172 -12.97 19.14 26.79
CA CYS A 172 -13.98 19.00 25.73
C CYS A 172 -15.36 18.57 26.28
N ALA A 173 -15.82 19.24 27.34
CA ALA A 173 -17.20 19.14 27.83
C ALA A 173 -17.88 20.49 27.63
N LEU A 174 -18.48 20.69 26.46
CA LEU A 174 -19.25 21.90 26.15
C LEU A 174 -20.70 21.69 26.59
N HIS A 175 -21.05 22.25 27.76
CA HIS A 175 -22.40 22.17 28.31
C HIS A 175 -23.32 23.22 27.68
N ILE A 176 -23.88 22.90 26.51
CA ILE A 176 -24.82 23.77 25.78
C ILE A 176 -26.22 23.64 26.38
N ARG A 177 -26.86 24.77 26.70
CA ARG A 177 -28.28 24.77 27.10
C ARG A 177 -29.14 24.92 25.84
N PRO A 178 -30.01 23.96 25.51
CA PRO A 178 -30.69 23.91 24.19
C PRO A 178 -31.52 25.14 23.81
N ASN A 179 -31.87 26.01 24.76
CA ASN A 179 -32.79 27.12 24.56
C ASN A 179 -32.22 28.49 25.03
N ASP A 180 -30.89 28.63 25.16
CA ASP A 180 -30.29 29.91 25.53
C ASP A 180 -30.09 30.81 24.28
N PRO A 181 -30.78 31.96 24.17
CA PRO A 181 -30.65 32.86 23.02
C PRO A 181 -29.27 33.54 22.91
N ARG A 182 -28.42 33.47 23.94
CA ARG A 182 -27.10 34.10 23.98
C ARG A 182 -25.97 33.18 23.51
N GLU A 183 -26.24 31.90 23.24
CA GLU A 183 -25.21 30.92 22.91
C GLU A 183 -24.88 30.93 21.40
N ARG A 184 -23.76 31.57 21.02
CA ARG A 184 -23.25 31.68 19.62
C ARG A 184 -22.07 30.76 19.31
N ARG A 185 -21.68 29.88 20.25
CA ARG A 185 -20.45 29.07 20.13
C ARG A 185 -20.55 27.92 19.12
N LEU A 186 -21.75 27.43 18.85
CA LEU A 186 -22.00 26.40 17.84
C LEU A 186 -23.08 26.85 16.85
N PRO A 187 -22.99 26.48 15.57
CA PRO A 187 -24.07 26.69 14.61
C PRO A 187 -25.39 26.06 15.11
N ARG A 188 -26.49 26.82 15.03
CA ARG A 188 -27.80 26.39 15.54
C ARG A 188 -28.31 25.09 14.90
N GLU A 189 -27.94 24.83 13.66
CA GLU A 189 -28.27 23.59 12.95
C GLU A 189 -27.62 22.36 13.59
N LEU A 190 -26.37 22.49 14.06
CA LEU A 190 -25.67 21.41 14.74
C LEU A 190 -26.31 21.11 16.10
N VAL A 191 -26.70 22.14 16.84
CA VAL A 191 -27.39 22.00 18.14
C VAL A 191 -28.73 21.28 17.97
N ARG A 192 -29.53 21.65 16.97
CA ARG A 192 -30.80 20.95 16.67
C ARG A 192 -30.58 19.50 16.23
N ALA A 193 -29.58 19.23 15.40
CA ALA A 193 -29.25 17.88 14.95
C ALA A 193 -28.82 16.98 16.12
N VAL A 194 -27.96 17.49 17.01
CA VAL A 194 -27.55 16.78 18.23
C VAL A 194 -28.74 16.55 19.16
N TYR A 195 -29.60 17.54 19.36
CA TYR A 195 -30.80 17.41 20.17
C TYR A 195 -31.77 16.34 19.61
N ARG A 196 -31.97 16.33 18.29
CA ARG A 196 -32.76 15.30 17.60
C ARG A 196 -32.17 13.90 17.79
N LEU A 197 -30.85 13.74 17.62
CA LEU A 197 -30.13 12.49 17.84
C LEU A 197 -30.27 11.97 19.27
N VAL A 198 -30.20 12.86 20.27
CA VAL A 198 -30.39 12.52 21.68
C VAL A 198 -31.84 12.14 21.96
N GLY A 199 -32.81 12.85 21.37
CA GLY A 199 -34.24 12.53 21.44
C GLY A 199 -34.56 11.15 20.86
N GLU A 200 -34.04 10.84 19.67
CA GLU A 200 -34.19 9.53 19.01
C GLU A 200 -33.53 8.39 19.81
N ARG A 201 -32.40 8.65 20.48
CA ARG A 201 -31.78 7.68 21.39
C ARG A 201 -32.61 7.44 22.65
N LYS A 202 -33.26 8.48 23.19
CA LYS A 202 -34.13 8.38 24.38
C LYS A 202 -35.40 7.59 24.07
N THR A 203 -36.04 7.84 22.93
CA THR A 203 -37.23 7.09 22.49
C THR A 203 -36.90 5.63 22.22
N ARG A 204 -35.78 5.34 21.55
CA ARG A 204 -35.30 3.96 21.35
C ARG A 204 -35.02 3.22 22.66
N ARG A 205 -34.47 3.92 23.67
CA ARG A 205 -34.24 3.34 25.01
C ARG A 205 -35.54 3.14 25.81
N ALA A 206 -36.54 4.00 25.63
CA ALA A 206 -37.85 3.86 26.26
C ALA A 206 -38.63 2.65 25.71
N THR A 207 -38.60 2.42 24.39
CA THR A 207 -39.19 1.23 23.77
C THR A 207 -38.50 -0.09 24.16
N PHE A 208 -37.27 -0.04 24.66
CA PHE A 208 -36.52 -1.22 25.09
C PHE A 208 -36.71 -1.57 26.58
N ARG A 209 -37.29 -0.66 27.39
CA ARG A 209 -37.50 -0.88 28.85
C ARG A 209 -38.97 -1.02 29.27
N GLY A 210 -39.94 -0.76 28.39
CA GLY A 210 -41.38 -0.93 28.68
C GLY A 210 -41.93 -2.23 28.09
N GLY A 211 -41.76 -3.36 28.79
CA GLY A 211 -42.42 -4.61 28.44
C GLY A 211 -43.85 -4.67 29.01
N ALA A 212 -44.84 -4.80 28.13
CA ALA A 212 -46.15 -5.49 28.23
C ALA A 212 -47.29 -4.72 27.54
N PRO A 213 -47.96 -5.28 26.50
CA PRO A 213 -49.20 -4.72 25.95
C PRO A 213 -50.46 -5.41 26.54
N PRO A 214 -51.60 -4.72 26.72
CA PRO A 214 -52.92 -5.36 26.82
C PRO A 214 -53.57 -5.54 25.43
N PRO A 215 -54.62 -6.37 25.29
CA PRO A 215 -54.89 -7.07 24.04
C PRO A 215 -55.88 -6.36 23.09
N ARG A 216 -55.71 -6.71 21.81
CA ARG A 216 -56.68 -6.74 20.69
C ARG A 216 -57.43 -5.45 20.32
N ASN A 217 -57.24 -5.01 19.07
CA ASN A 217 -58.22 -5.30 18.02
C ASN A 217 -57.59 -5.33 16.62
N VAL A 218 -58.06 -6.29 15.84
CA VAL A 218 -57.65 -6.64 14.48
C VAL A 218 -58.36 -5.70 13.51
N ALA A 219 -57.61 -4.82 12.84
CA ALA A 219 -57.88 -4.33 11.49
C ALA A 219 -56.74 -3.38 11.06
N ALA A 220 -56.43 -3.37 9.75
CA ALA A 220 -55.41 -2.55 9.08
C ALA A 220 -53.95 -3.08 9.09
N ASN A 221 -53.75 -4.25 8.49
CA ASN A 221 -52.43 -4.67 7.99
C ASN A 221 -52.48 -4.68 6.46
N GLU A 222 -52.09 -3.57 5.83
CA GLU A 222 -51.63 -3.57 4.42
C GLU A 222 -50.82 -2.32 4.04
N SER A 223 -51.01 -1.18 4.73
CA SER A 223 -50.29 0.08 4.42
C SER A 223 -48.88 0.20 5.06
N THR A 224 -48.56 -0.60 6.07
CA THR A 224 -47.32 -0.46 6.86
C THR A 224 -46.09 -1.07 6.19
N ASN A 225 -46.28 -2.04 5.28
CA ASN A 225 -45.18 -2.72 4.58
C ASN A 225 -44.60 -1.86 3.44
N HIS A 226 -45.43 -1.09 2.72
CA HIS A 226 -44.94 -0.14 1.71
C HIS A 226 -44.15 1.02 2.33
N ALA A 227 -44.58 1.55 3.47
CA ALA A 227 -43.86 2.64 4.16
C ALA A 227 -42.48 2.22 4.71
N ARG A 228 -42.30 0.95 5.09
CA ARG A 228 -41.00 0.40 5.53
C ARG A 228 -40.07 0.12 4.36
N LEU A 229 -40.59 -0.32 3.20
CA LEU A 229 -39.79 -0.55 2.00
C LEU A 229 -39.31 0.78 1.38
N SER A 230 -40.20 1.78 1.27
CA SER A 230 -39.85 3.12 0.77
C SER A 230 -38.80 3.82 1.65
N ARG A 231 -38.84 3.59 2.98
CA ARG A 231 -37.83 4.14 3.91
C ARG A 231 -36.45 3.49 3.74
N ARG A 232 -36.37 2.21 3.35
CA ARG A 232 -35.07 1.56 3.05
C ARG A 232 -34.45 2.09 1.75
N TYR A 233 -35.26 2.28 0.70
CA TYR A 233 -34.80 2.85 -0.57
C TYR A 233 -34.31 4.31 -0.44
N SER A 234 -34.96 5.13 0.41
CA SER A 234 -34.48 6.51 0.65
C SER A 234 -33.21 6.59 1.49
N THR A 235 -32.96 5.60 2.36
CA THR A 235 -31.77 5.58 3.24
C THR A 235 -30.51 5.14 2.47
N GLU A 236 -30.65 4.24 1.49
CA GLU A 236 -29.54 3.85 0.60
C GLU A 236 -29.09 5.01 -0.31
N ASN A 237 -30.02 5.79 -0.87
CA ASN A 237 -29.67 6.98 -1.68
C ASN A 237 -28.93 8.07 -0.87
N SER A 238 -29.31 8.29 0.39
CA SER A 238 -28.58 9.22 1.27
C SER A 238 -27.17 8.74 1.62
N ASN A 239 -26.99 7.42 1.82
CA ASN A 239 -25.67 6.85 2.08
C ASN A 239 -24.77 6.90 0.82
N GLN A 240 -25.34 6.69 -0.37
CA GLN A 240 -24.62 6.81 -1.65
C GLN A 240 -24.13 8.25 -1.88
N GLN A 241 -25.00 9.24 -1.64
CA GLN A 241 -24.67 10.65 -1.84
C GLN A 241 -23.67 11.18 -0.81
N GLN A 242 -23.71 10.66 0.42
CA GLN A 242 -22.75 10.99 1.47
C GLN A 242 -21.38 10.34 1.22
N LEU A 243 -21.34 9.14 0.61
CA LEU A 243 -20.10 8.48 0.21
C LEU A 243 -19.41 9.24 -0.94
N SER A 244 -20.17 9.69 -1.94
CA SER A 244 -19.66 10.52 -3.04
C SER A 244 -19.10 11.86 -2.55
N SER A 245 -19.77 12.49 -1.57
CA SER A 245 -19.31 13.76 -0.98
C SER A 245 -18.00 13.59 -0.20
N ASN A 246 -17.87 12.52 0.58
CA ASN A 246 -16.62 12.21 1.29
C ASN A 246 -15.47 11.88 0.33
N GLN A 247 -15.76 11.20 -0.77
CA GLN A 247 -14.77 10.86 -1.78
C GLN A 247 -14.29 12.08 -2.57
N GLN A 248 -15.19 13.04 -2.81
CA GLN A 248 -14.85 14.32 -3.43
C GLN A 248 -13.97 15.18 -2.51
N GLN A 249 -14.26 15.22 -1.20
CA GLN A 249 -13.41 15.89 -0.21
C GLN A 249 -12.01 15.25 -0.09
N LEU A 250 -11.93 13.92 -0.12
CA LEU A 250 -10.63 13.22 -0.12
C LEU A 250 -9.79 13.54 -1.36
N ASN A 251 -10.42 13.65 -2.53
CA ASN A 251 -9.75 14.01 -3.77
C ASN A 251 -9.24 15.45 -3.76
N GLU A 252 -9.99 16.37 -3.17
CA GLU A 252 -9.61 17.77 -3.02
C GLU A 252 -8.42 17.92 -2.04
N LEU A 253 -8.43 17.19 -0.93
CA LEU A 253 -7.32 17.13 0.02
C LEU A 253 -6.06 16.52 -0.61
N ALA A 254 -6.22 15.49 -1.47
CA ALA A 254 -5.11 14.92 -2.21
C ALA A 254 -4.52 15.89 -3.25
N ALA A 255 -5.36 16.73 -3.88
CA ALA A 255 -4.91 17.76 -4.81
C ALA A 255 -4.14 18.89 -4.09
N GLU A 256 -4.59 19.31 -2.91
CA GLU A 256 -3.87 20.27 -2.08
C GLU A 256 -2.52 19.72 -1.61
N LEU A 257 -2.47 18.45 -1.19
CA LEU A 257 -1.23 17.81 -0.77
C LEU A 257 -0.20 17.75 -1.91
N LYS A 258 -0.66 17.47 -3.14
CA LYS A 258 0.18 17.52 -4.34
C LYS A 258 0.70 18.93 -4.63
N ARG A 259 -0.14 19.96 -4.51
CA ARG A 259 0.31 21.36 -4.67
C ARG A 259 1.33 21.76 -3.60
N CYS A 260 1.10 21.37 -2.36
CA CYS A 260 2.02 21.63 -1.25
C CYS A 260 3.37 20.94 -1.48
N SER A 261 3.35 19.65 -1.88
CA SER A 261 4.56 18.91 -2.22
C SER A 261 5.33 19.53 -3.38
N TYR A 262 4.64 19.98 -4.43
CA TYR A 262 5.27 20.68 -5.56
C TYR A 262 5.92 22.00 -5.11
N ASN A 263 5.21 22.82 -4.33
CA ASN A 263 5.73 24.09 -3.83
C ASN A 263 6.98 23.88 -2.95
N ILE A 264 6.96 22.88 -2.07
CA ILE A 264 8.14 22.51 -1.26
C ILE A 264 9.32 22.08 -2.15
N SER A 265 9.08 21.29 -3.19
CA SER A 265 10.13 20.91 -4.15
C SER A 265 10.77 22.14 -4.80
N THR A 266 9.96 23.07 -5.32
CA THR A 266 10.49 24.28 -5.97
C THR A 266 11.30 25.16 -5.02
N ARG A 267 10.93 25.20 -3.73
CA ARG A 267 11.69 25.93 -2.70
C ARG A 267 13.02 25.25 -2.37
N LEU A 268 13.04 23.91 -2.35
CA LEU A 268 14.27 23.14 -2.16
C LEU A 268 15.23 23.27 -3.34
N ASP A 269 14.71 23.26 -4.56
CA ASP A 269 15.53 23.48 -5.77
C ASP A 269 16.13 24.89 -5.78
N SER A 270 15.33 25.91 -5.46
CA SER A 270 15.82 27.29 -5.32
C SER A 270 16.86 27.44 -4.21
N LEU A 271 16.71 26.73 -3.09
CA LEU A 271 17.71 26.72 -2.02
C LEU A 271 19.01 26.03 -2.47
N THR A 272 18.88 24.92 -3.20
CA THR A 272 20.00 24.15 -3.75
C THR A 272 20.81 24.99 -4.73
N ASP A 273 20.15 25.74 -5.61
CA ASP A 273 20.83 26.64 -6.55
C ASP A 273 21.54 27.79 -5.83
N LYS A 274 20.95 28.35 -4.77
CA LYS A 274 21.62 29.37 -3.94
C LYS A 274 22.86 28.81 -3.23
N VAL A 275 22.76 27.62 -2.65
CA VAL A 275 23.91 26.94 -2.02
C VAL A 275 25.01 26.67 -3.05
N LYS A 276 24.64 26.27 -4.27
CA LYS A 276 25.59 26.02 -5.37
C LYS A 276 26.25 27.30 -5.88
N SER A 277 25.53 28.42 -5.89
CA SER A 277 26.07 29.75 -6.20
C SER A 277 27.10 30.20 -5.16
N ILE A 278 26.77 30.07 -3.87
CA ILE A 278 27.67 30.41 -2.76
C ILE A 278 28.92 29.52 -2.77
N ALA A 279 28.75 28.22 -3.05
CA ALA A 279 29.89 27.30 -3.17
C ALA A 279 30.84 27.69 -4.31
N ARG A 280 30.31 28.15 -5.46
CA ARG A 280 31.13 28.64 -6.59
C ARG A 280 31.83 29.96 -6.28
N GLU A 281 31.21 30.87 -5.54
CA GLU A 281 31.86 32.09 -5.05
C GLU A 281 33.00 31.79 -4.07
N LEU A 282 32.83 30.78 -3.21
CA LEU A 282 33.87 30.32 -2.29
C LEU A 282 35.06 29.67 -3.04
N ASP A 283 34.79 28.89 -4.09
CA ASP A 283 35.82 28.21 -4.89
C ASP A 283 36.66 29.22 -5.71
N MET A 284 36.02 30.28 -6.23
CA MET A 284 36.68 31.41 -6.88
C MET A 284 37.58 32.22 -5.93
N THR A 285 37.23 32.32 -4.65
CA THR A 285 38.04 33.06 -3.66
C THR A 285 39.25 32.27 -3.16
N VAL A 286 39.23 30.94 -3.25
CA VAL A 286 40.38 30.07 -2.92
C VAL A 286 41.45 30.09 -4.01
N HIS A 287 41.08 30.31 -5.27
CA HIS A 287 42.03 30.38 -6.39
C HIS A 287 42.74 31.74 -6.57
N LEU A 288 42.35 32.76 -5.79
CA LEU A 288 42.88 34.13 -5.86
C LEU A 288 43.80 34.50 -4.68
N ARG A 289 44.24 33.51 -3.90
CA ARG A 289 45.20 33.64 -2.80
C ARG A 289 46.35 32.68 -2.97
#